data_AF-A0A968W076-F1
#
_entry.id   AF-A0A968W076-F1
#
_cell.length_a   1.000
_cell.length_b   1.000
_cell.length_c   1.000
_cell.angle_alpha   90.00
_cell.angle_beta   90.00
_cell.angle_gamma   90.00
#
_symmetry.space_group_name_H-M   'P 1'
#
loop_
_entity.id
_entity.type
_entity.pdbx_description
1 polymer ?
#
loop_
_entity_poly.entity_id
_entity_poly.type
_entity_poly.pdbx_seq_one_letter_code
_entity_poly.pdbx_strand_id
1 'polypeptide(L)'
;MHIRYHSWEMIGTGVNGWLNASGDWDAAKINNAMSGAYTFNPEILINIPWPPDSKGWLNTDGTLKTANYGDFANWCADLVNIVNIQQGRNVEYWEISNERDDLYNGAAMHELGVIFNEVAAAIKAVDGSVKVGGPAFARPFAEYITGIGAFMEETKNTLDFVSYHSYHLSGDPSAQTIFDNAGWGWVTDIMRAEWANHSARDIEFHHNEFNIKATGSSFEPMTNEVSMVFDALMIMSSMRSGADVLDAWNESDGWYGKIGNTYSDYARRPSSYLYENLNKNMMDASDIVNSSSNGSSKIVELISKNGSTVQILIANRSEATQTVTFTFNNLTVDGSTSVTINESTLAGALTHPAPR
;
A
#
# COMPACT_ATOMS: atom_id res chain seq x y z
N MET A 1 9.14 4.37 -7.48
CA MET A 1 8.79 4.51 -6.03
C MET A 1 7.38 4.97 -6.06
N HIS A 2 6.50 4.19 -5.46
CA HIS A 2 5.09 4.52 -5.36
C HIS A 2 4.81 5.29 -4.07
N ILE A 3 3.91 6.28 -4.14
CA ILE A 3 3.46 7.08 -3.01
C ILE A 3 1.94 7.17 -3.06
N ARG A 4 1.28 6.76 -1.98
CA ARG A 4 -0.17 6.85 -1.80
C ARG A 4 -0.54 8.05 -0.94
N TYR A 5 -1.16 9.07 -1.53
CA TYR A 5 -1.82 10.13 -0.77
C TYR A 5 -3.17 9.63 -0.27
N HIS A 6 -3.28 9.52 1.04
CA HIS A 6 -4.48 9.06 1.71
C HIS A 6 -4.58 9.71 3.09
N SER A 7 -5.71 10.34 3.41
CA SER A 7 -6.08 10.70 4.79
C SER A 7 -7.57 11.05 4.90
N TRP A 8 -8.20 10.70 6.02
CA TRP A 8 -9.54 11.19 6.38
C TRP A 8 -9.54 12.71 6.54
N GLU A 9 -8.38 13.32 6.85
CA GLU A 9 -8.28 14.76 6.95
C GLU A 9 -8.48 15.46 5.60
N MET A 10 -8.30 14.77 4.46
CA MET A 10 -8.50 15.35 3.12
C MET A 10 -9.91 15.94 2.95
N ILE A 11 -10.94 15.31 3.53
CA ILE A 11 -12.32 15.83 3.51
C ILE A 11 -12.60 16.89 4.59
N GLY A 12 -11.57 17.29 5.34
CA GLY A 12 -11.66 18.36 6.31
C GLY A 12 -11.64 19.75 5.66
N THR A 13 -12.31 20.70 6.31
CA THR A 13 -12.25 22.12 5.96
C THR A 13 -11.17 22.89 6.73
N GLY A 14 -10.51 22.20 7.68
CA GLY A 14 -9.44 22.75 8.53
C GLY A 14 -8.11 22.96 7.82
N VAL A 15 -7.04 23.15 8.62
CA VAL A 15 -5.69 23.45 8.12
C VAL A 15 -5.03 22.25 7.42
N ASN A 16 -5.34 21.03 7.85
CA ASN A 16 -4.81 19.80 7.23
C ASN A 16 -5.68 19.28 6.08
N GLY A 17 -6.89 19.83 5.93
CA GLY A 17 -7.86 19.32 4.96
C GLY A 17 -7.83 20.03 3.63
N TRP A 18 -8.37 19.38 2.61
CA TRP A 18 -8.29 19.83 1.22
C TRP A 18 -9.57 20.52 0.77
N LEU A 19 -10.59 20.62 1.62
CA LEU A 19 -11.85 21.26 1.28
C LEU A 19 -11.91 22.71 1.74
N ASN A 20 -12.70 23.50 1.01
CA ASN A 20 -13.15 24.83 1.42
C ASN A 20 -14.34 24.72 2.39
N ALA A 21 -14.85 25.86 2.87
CA ALA A 21 -15.96 25.89 3.82
C ALA A 21 -17.28 25.29 3.30
N SER A 22 -17.45 25.22 1.98
CA SER A 22 -18.62 24.62 1.32
C SER A 22 -18.47 23.11 1.06
N GLY A 23 -17.33 22.51 1.42
CA GLY A 23 -17.04 21.10 1.15
C GLY A 23 -16.61 20.82 -0.30
N ASP A 24 -16.25 21.83 -1.07
CA ASP A 24 -15.64 21.64 -2.40
C ASP A 24 -14.11 21.62 -2.27
N TRP A 25 -13.45 20.99 -3.23
CA TRP A 25 -11.99 20.96 -3.29
C TRP A 25 -11.39 22.36 -3.36
N ASP A 26 -10.41 22.64 -2.50
CA ASP A 26 -9.68 23.89 -2.43
C ASP A 26 -8.33 23.73 -3.13
N ALA A 27 -8.24 24.24 -4.36
CA ALA A 27 -7.04 24.14 -5.19
C ALA A 27 -5.78 24.70 -4.51
N ALA A 28 -5.90 25.76 -3.69
CA ALA A 28 -4.75 26.35 -3.01
C ALA A 28 -4.25 25.44 -1.90
N LYS A 29 -5.16 24.85 -1.10
CA LYS A 29 -4.79 23.87 -0.08
C LYS A 29 -4.16 22.62 -0.66
N ILE A 30 -4.74 22.07 -1.73
CA ILE A 30 -4.20 20.91 -2.46
C ILE A 30 -2.80 21.22 -2.97
N ASN A 31 -2.62 22.39 -3.61
CA ASN A 31 -1.31 22.81 -4.09
C ASN A 31 -0.28 22.90 -2.95
N ASN A 32 -0.67 23.46 -1.80
CA ASN A 32 0.23 23.56 -0.65
C ASN A 32 0.61 22.19 -0.07
N ALA A 33 -0.32 21.24 -0.02
CA ALA A 33 -0.07 19.89 0.49
C ALA A 33 0.88 19.09 -0.43
N MET A 34 0.80 19.30 -1.75
CA MET A 34 1.58 18.53 -2.73
C MET A 34 2.85 19.23 -3.24
N SER A 35 3.02 20.53 -3.00
CA SER A 35 4.18 21.28 -3.51
C SER A 35 5.44 21.02 -2.68
N GLY A 36 6.51 20.58 -3.33
CA GLY A 36 7.80 20.34 -2.67
C GLY A 36 7.80 19.14 -1.72
N ALA A 37 6.77 18.28 -1.78
CA ALA A 37 6.67 17.09 -0.94
C ALA A 37 7.84 16.10 -1.18
N TYR A 38 8.33 16.02 -2.42
CA TYR A 38 9.41 15.11 -2.81
C TYR A 38 10.47 15.84 -3.65
N THR A 39 11.73 15.48 -3.45
CA THR A 39 12.88 15.95 -4.24
C THR A 39 13.15 15.09 -5.48
N PHE A 40 12.36 14.03 -5.65
CA PHE A 40 12.37 13.10 -6.77
C PHE A 40 10.96 13.02 -7.36
N ASN A 41 10.79 12.28 -8.46
CA ASN A 41 9.50 12.13 -9.14
C ASN A 41 8.91 10.73 -8.83
N PRO A 42 8.19 10.56 -7.71
CA PRO A 42 7.50 9.30 -7.45
C PRO A 42 6.37 9.08 -8.45
N GLU A 43 5.97 7.82 -8.60
CA GLU A 43 4.64 7.47 -9.07
C GLU A 43 3.67 7.75 -7.93
N ILE A 44 2.61 8.49 -8.22
CA ILE A 44 1.66 8.96 -7.22
C ILE A 44 0.33 8.28 -7.45
N LEU A 45 -0.25 7.76 -6.38
CA LEU A 45 -1.65 7.38 -6.26
C LEU A 45 -2.35 8.34 -5.30
N ILE A 46 -3.51 8.85 -5.68
CA ILE A 46 -4.39 9.62 -4.79
C ILE A 46 -5.64 8.80 -4.50
N ASN A 47 -5.85 8.47 -3.22
CA ASN A 47 -7.14 7.94 -2.77
C ASN A 47 -8.14 9.09 -2.68
N ILE A 48 -9.27 8.98 -3.37
CA ILE A 48 -10.38 9.90 -3.19
C ILE A 48 -11.32 9.31 -2.14
N PRO A 49 -11.42 9.93 -0.95
CA PRO A 49 -12.25 9.43 0.13
C PRO A 49 -13.74 9.56 -0.19
N TRP A 50 -14.57 8.89 0.62
CA TRP A 50 -16.02 9.05 0.61
C TRP A 50 -16.42 10.52 0.86
N PRO A 51 -17.53 11.03 0.28
CA PRO A 51 -17.85 12.45 0.38
C PRO A 51 -18.23 12.82 1.83
N PRO A 52 -17.96 14.06 2.27
CA PRO A 52 -18.29 14.49 3.62
C PRO A 52 -19.81 14.62 3.83
N ASP A 53 -20.27 14.38 5.06
CA ASP A 53 -21.68 14.52 5.47
C ASP A 53 -22.30 15.88 5.10
N SER A 54 -21.49 16.94 5.07
CA SER A 54 -21.91 18.30 4.75
C SER A 54 -22.50 18.44 3.34
N LYS A 55 -22.23 17.50 2.43
CA LYS A 55 -22.86 17.45 1.10
C LYS A 55 -24.33 17.04 1.15
N GLY A 56 -24.77 16.35 2.21
CA GLY A 56 -26.11 15.79 2.30
C GLY A 56 -26.36 14.63 1.33
N TRP A 57 -25.31 14.08 0.71
CA TRP A 57 -25.41 13.04 -0.30
C TRP A 57 -25.63 11.63 0.25
N LEU A 58 -25.36 11.43 1.54
CA LEU A 58 -25.41 10.13 2.18
C LEU A 58 -26.79 9.83 2.78
N ASN A 59 -27.15 8.55 2.78
CA ASN A 59 -28.23 7.97 3.57
C ASN A 59 -27.85 7.97 5.06
N THR A 60 -28.82 7.66 5.92
CA THR A 60 -28.60 7.61 7.37
C THR A 60 -27.59 6.53 7.78
N ASP A 61 -27.42 5.48 6.97
CA ASP A 61 -26.44 4.42 7.20
C ASP A 61 -25.05 4.73 6.60
N GLY A 62 -24.85 5.90 6.00
CA GLY A 62 -23.59 6.31 5.38
C GLY A 62 -23.41 5.88 3.91
N THR A 63 -24.30 5.04 3.37
CA THR A 63 -24.29 4.71 1.93
C THR A 63 -24.65 5.95 1.09
N LEU A 64 -24.23 5.99 -0.17
CA LEU A 64 -24.50 7.11 -1.05
C LEU A 64 -25.94 7.00 -1.55
N LYS A 65 -26.71 8.10 -1.52
CA LYS A 65 -28.04 8.11 -2.14
C LYS A 65 -27.87 7.93 -3.65
N THR A 66 -28.65 7.05 -4.26
CA THR A 66 -28.65 6.81 -5.72
C THR A 66 -28.82 8.08 -6.55
N ALA A 67 -29.60 9.05 -6.06
CA ALA A 67 -29.79 10.34 -6.75
C ALA A 67 -28.50 11.20 -6.84
N ASN A 68 -27.47 10.87 -6.04
CA ASN A 68 -26.24 11.66 -5.91
C ASN A 68 -24.99 10.91 -6.42
N TYR A 69 -25.14 9.78 -7.12
CA TYR A 69 -23.98 9.08 -7.71
C TYR A 69 -23.23 9.99 -8.69
N GLY A 70 -23.96 10.63 -9.60
CA GLY A 70 -23.38 11.60 -10.53
C GLY A 70 -22.76 12.83 -9.85
N ASP A 71 -23.35 13.31 -8.75
CA ASP A 71 -22.78 14.43 -7.98
C ASP A 71 -21.45 14.03 -7.32
N PHE A 72 -21.36 12.82 -6.76
CA PHE A 72 -20.12 12.29 -6.23
C PHE A 72 -19.07 12.06 -7.34
N ALA A 73 -19.47 11.50 -8.48
CA ALA A 73 -18.60 11.31 -9.64
C ALA A 73 -17.99 12.63 -10.15
N ASN A 74 -18.81 13.68 -10.27
CA ASN A 74 -18.34 15.02 -10.64
C ASN A 74 -17.37 15.60 -9.58
N TRP A 75 -17.67 15.42 -8.30
CA TRP A 75 -16.80 15.87 -7.23
C TRP A 75 -15.44 15.16 -7.22
N CYS A 76 -15.40 13.86 -7.50
CA CYS A 76 -14.16 13.13 -7.72
C CYS A 76 -13.39 13.65 -8.95
N ALA A 77 -14.08 13.86 -10.07
CA ALA A 77 -13.48 14.39 -11.31
C ALA A 77 -12.94 15.82 -11.16
N ASP A 78 -13.56 16.65 -10.31
CA ASP A 78 -13.08 18.00 -10.00
C ASP A 78 -11.70 17.98 -9.32
N LEU A 79 -11.43 16.99 -8.45
CA LEU A 79 -10.10 16.83 -7.87
C LEU A 79 -9.05 16.50 -8.95
N VAL A 80 -9.38 15.61 -9.88
CA VAL A 80 -8.50 15.27 -11.02
C VAL A 80 -8.24 16.49 -11.88
N ASN A 81 -9.27 17.28 -12.19
CA ASN A 81 -9.15 18.52 -12.94
C ASN A 81 -8.20 19.51 -12.24
N ILE A 82 -8.33 19.68 -10.93
CA ILE A 82 -7.43 20.55 -10.15
C ILE A 82 -5.99 20.04 -10.21
N VAL A 83 -5.76 18.76 -9.91
CA VAL A 83 -4.41 18.18 -9.74
C VAL A 83 -3.70 18.01 -11.08
N ASN A 84 -4.35 17.41 -12.08
CA ASN A 84 -3.71 17.09 -13.36
C ASN A 84 -3.81 18.23 -14.36
N ILE A 85 -4.99 18.84 -14.51
CA ILE A 85 -5.21 19.82 -15.58
C ILE A 85 -4.75 21.21 -15.16
N GLN A 86 -5.19 21.69 -13.99
CA GLN A 86 -4.88 23.05 -13.54
C GLN A 86 -3.46 23.16 -12.96
N GLN A 87 -3.02 22.15 -12.18
CA GLN A 87 -1.71 22.16 -11.53
C GLN A 87 -0.63 21.39 -12.32
N GLY A 88 -0.99 20.65 -13.37
CA GLY A 88 -0.03 19.98 -14.26
C GLY A 88 0.76 18.84 -13.59
N ARG A 89 0.20 18.19 -12.56
CA ARG A 89 0.93 17.20 -11.75
C ARG A 89 1.07 15.82 -12.40
N ASN A 90 0.25 15.53 -13.42
CA ASN A 90 0.27 14.26 -14.15
C ASN A 90 0.22 13.01 -13.24
N VAL A 91 -0.66 13.03 -12.23
CA VAL A 91 -0.91 11.88 -11.37
C VAL A 91 -1.61 10.80 -12.19
N GLU A 92 -0.97 9.64 -12.29
CA GLU A 92 -1.46 8.52 -13.09
C GLU A 92 -2.53 7.71 -12.35
N TYR A 93 -2.39 7.47 -11.05
CA TYR A 93 -3.25 6.55 -10.30
C TYR A 93 -4.27 7.27 -9.39
N TRP A 94 -5.52 6.86 -9.49
CA TRP A 94 -6.63 7.40 -8.70
C TRP A 94 -7.46 6.26 -8.12
N GLU A 95 -7.58 6.21 -6.79
CA GLU A 95 -8.26 5.13 -6.08
C GLU A 95 -9.62 5.57 -5.51
N ILE A 96 -10.67 4.80 -5.80
CA ILE A 96 -12.06 5.07 -5.41
C ILE A 96 -12.65 3.84 -4.70
N SER A 97 -12.98 3.86 -3.42
CA SER A 97 -12.54 4.84 -2.41
C SER A 97 -11.69 4.09 -1.39
N ASN A 98 -11.98 4.22 -0.10
CA ASN A 98 -11.30 3.50 0.95
C ASN A 98 -12.27 2.67 1.79
N GLU A 99 -12.06 1.35 1.82
CA GLU A 99 -12.65 0.39 2.77
C GLU A 99 -14.18 0.44 2.87
N ARG A 100 -14.86 0.73 1.75
CA ARG A 100 -16.33 0.81 1.73
C ARG A 100 -17.02 -0.55 1.76
N ASP A 101 -16.26 -1.63 1.83
CA ASP A 101 -16.75 -2.97 2.14
C ASP A 101 -17.25 -3.09 3.60
N ASP A 102 -17.04 -2.05 4.42
CA ASP A 102 -17.71 -1.84 5.71
C ASP A 102 -19.22 -1.53 5.55
N LEU A 103 -19.57 -0.69 4.57
CA LEU A 103 -20.93 -0.22 4.28
C LEU A 103 -21.64 -1.08 3.23
N TYR A 104 -20.94 -1.43 2.16
CA TYR A 104 -21.45 -2.29 1.09
C TYR A 104 -20.87 -3.68 1.28
N ASN A 105 -21.69 -4.70 1.55
CA ASN A 105 -21.19 -6.06 1.73
C ASN A 105 -22.07 -7.09 1.04
N GLY A 106 -21.49 -8.26 0.74
CA GLY A 106 -22.16 -9.31 -0.03
C GLY A 106 -22.69 -8.77 -1.36
N ALA A 107 -23.98 -8.96 -1.63
CA ALA A 107 -24.59 -8.49 -2.87
C ALA A 107 -24.60 -6.97 -3.04
N ALA A 108 -24.54 -6.18 -1.96
CA ALA A 108 -24.52 -4.72 -2.04
C ALA A 108 -23.20 -4.18 -2.62
N MET A 109 -22.14 -4.99 -2.70
CA MET A 109 -20.90 -4.61 -3.38
C MET A 109 -21.09 -4.34 -4.88
N HIS A 110 -22.14 -4.90 -5.50
CA HIS A 110 -22.53 -4.51 -6.87
C HIS A 110 -22.89 -3.02 -6.94
N GLU A 111 -23.58 -2.47 -5.93
CA GLU A 111 -23.93 -1.04 -5.90
C GLU A 111 -22.67 -0.17 -5.82
N LEU A 112 -21.68 -0.57 -5.02
CA LEU A 112 -20.38 0.11 -4.99
C LEU A 112 -19.68 0.04 -6.35
N GLY A 113 -19.80 -1.07 -7.08
CA GLY A 113 -19.29 -1.20 -8.45
C GLY A 113 -19.97 -0.24 -9.44
N VAL A 114 -21.29 -0.03 -9.32
CA VAL A 114 -22.03 0.97 -10.13
C VAL A 114 -21.52 2.38 -9.83
N ILE A 115 -21.37 2.73 -8.55
CA ILE A 115 -20.83 4.02 -8.13
C ILE A 115 -19.41 4.21 -8.68
N PHE A 116 -18.56 3.18 -8.57
CA PHE A 116 -17.21 3.18 -9.12
C PHE A 116 -17.21 3.46 -10.64
N ASN A 117 -18.09 2.79 -11.39
CA ASN A 117 -18.18 2.96 -12.84
C ASN A 117 -18.55 4.40 -13.23
N GLU A 118 -19.48 5.03 -12.51
CA GLU A 118 -19.82 6.44 -12.73
C GLU A 118 -18.64 7.38 -12.43
N VAL A 119 -17.95 7.15 -11.32
CA VAL A 119 -16.77 7.94 -10.94
C VAL A 119 -15.63 7.77 -11.95
N ALA A 120 -15.31 6.53 -12.35
CA ALA A 120 -14.26 6.24 -13.31
C ALA A 120 -14.54 6.90 -14.67
N ALA A 121 -15.79 6.88 -15.13
CA ALA A 121 -16.19 7.56 -16.36
C ALA A 121 -16.01 9.09 -16.26
N ALA A 122 -16.42 9.70 -15.14
CA ALA A 122 -16.29 11.15 -14.94
C ALA A 122 -14.81 11.57 -14.84
N ILE A 123 -13.98 10.83 -14.11
CA ILE A 123 -12.53 11.06 -14.00
C ILE A 123 -11.85 10.95 -15.38
N LYS A 124 -12.11 9.86 -16.12
CA LYS A 124 -11.49 9.64 -17.44
C LYS A 124 -11.98 10.62 -18.50
N ALA A 125 -13.14 11.26 -18.30
CA ALA A 125 -13.59 12.36 -19.16
C ALA A 125 -12.79 13.65 -18.97
N VAL A 126 -12.22 13.86 -17.77
CA VAL A 126 -11.32 14.99 -17.47
C VAL A 126 -9.91 14.69 -17.96
N ASP A 127 -9.39 13.50 -17.63
CA ASP A 127 -8.06 13.07 -18.04
C ASP A 127 -8.09 11.59 -18.42
N GLY A 128 -8.13 11.31 -19.73
CA GLY A 128 -8.22 9.94 -20.25
C GLY A 128 -6.93 9.14 -20.14
N SER A 129 -5.83 9.74 -19.66
CA SER A 129 -4.55 9.05 -19.48
C SER A 129 -4.41 8.35 -18.12
N VAL A 130 -5.30 8.65 -17.17
CA VAL A 130 -5.22 8.11 -15.81
C VAL A 130 -5.74 6.69 -15.70
N LYS A 131 -5.23 5.98 -14.68
CA LYS A 131 -5.72 4.70 -14.18
C LYS A 131 -6.60 4.92 -12.96
N VAL A 132 -7.79 4.32 -12.97
CA VAL A 132 -8.75 4.37 -11.88
C VAL A 132 -8.92 2.97 -11.30
N GLY A 133 -8.72 2.83 -9.99
CA GLY A 133 -8.77 1.53 -9.30
C GLY A 133 -9.41 1.62 -7.93
N GLY A 134 -9.51 0.49 -7.24
CA GLY A 134 -10.24 0.43 -5.97
C GLY A 134 -10.67 -0.99 -5.57
N PRO A 135 -11.55 -1.10 -4.55
CA PRO A 135 -12.05 -0.04 -3.69
C PRO A 135 -11.28 0.07 -2.37
N ALA A 136 -10.02 -0.39 -2.34
CA ALA A 136 -9.23 -0.58 -1.13
C ALA A 136 -9.98 -1.48 -0.13
N PHE A 137 -10.18 -2.75 -0.50
CA PHE A 137 -10.90 -3.72 0.35
C PHE A 137 -10.25 -3.83 1.74
N ALA A 138 -11.01 -3.57 2.80
CA ALA A 138 -10.59 -3.86 4.18
C ALA A 138 -10.55 -5.36 4.47
N ARG A 139 -11.38 -6.13 3.76
CA ARG A 139 -11.61 -7.56 4.01
C ARG A 139 -11.38 -8.42 2.76
N PRO A 140 -10.14 -8.49 2.23
CA PRO A 140 -9.82 -9.23 1.01
C PRO A 140 -9.70 -10.75 1.22
N PHE A 141 -10.59 -11.35 2.01
CA PHE A 141 -10.50 -12.74 2.42
C PHE A 141 -11.54 -13.62 1.74
N ALA A 142 -11.26 -14.93 1.69
CA ALA A 142 -12.14 -15.91 1.06
C ALA A 142 -13.57 -15.90 1.64
N GLU A 143 -13.74 -15.52 2.91
CA GLU A 143 -15.07 -15.39 3.53
C GLU A 143 -15.91 -14.23 2.97
N TYR A 144 -15.30 -13.24 2.32
CA TYR A 144 -15.96 -12.11 1.66
C TYR A 144 -15.96 -12.21 0.13
N ILE A 145 -15.54 -13.36 -0.42
CA ILE A 145 -15.31 -13.52 -1.87
C ILE A 145 -16.53 -13.17 -2.71
N THR A 146 -17.74 -13.48 -2.23
CA THR A 146 -18.99 -13.14 -2.93
C THR A 146 -19.14 -11.63 -3.15
N GLY A 147 -18.75 -10.80 -2.17
CA GLY A 147 -18.79 -9.34 -2.31
C GLY A 147 -17.68 -8.82 -3.21
N ILE A 148 -16.47 -9.37 -3.08
CA ILE A 148 -15.33 -9.03 -3.93
C ILE A 148 -15.66 -9.32 -5.39
N GLY A 149 -16.17 -10.52 -5.69
CA GLY A 149 -16.61 -10.92 -7.03
C GLY A 149 -17.75 -10.08 -7.59
N ALA A 150 -18.71 -9.67 -6.76
CA ALA A 150 -19.79 -8.78 -7.19
C ALA A 150 -19.26 -7.41 -7.65
N PHE A 151 -18.26 -6.86 -6.96
CA PHE A 151 -17.60 -5.62 -7.38
C PHE A 151 -16.76 -5.82 -8.64
N MET A 152 -15.94 -6.88 -8.69
CA MET A 152 -15.09 -7.17 -9.86
C MET A 152 -15.90 -7.45 -11.12
N GLU A 153 -17.01 -8.19 -11.02
CA GLU A 153 -17.91 -8.44 -12.15
C GLU A 153 -18.48 -7.14 -12.72
N GLU A 154 -18.93 -6.23 -11.84
CA GLU A 154 -19.52 -4.95 -12.23
C GLU A 154 -18.48 -4.00 -12.86
N THR A 155 -17.23 -4.04 -12.38
CA THR A 155 -16.19 -3.08 -12.76
C THR A 155 -15.16 -3.62 -13.77
N LYS A 156 -15.30 -4.86 -14.24
CA LYS A 156 -14.28 -5.53 -15.07
C LYS A 156 -13.85 -4.80 -16.35
N ASN A 157 -14.70 -3.92 -16.87
CA ASN A 157 -14.42 -3.16 -18.09
C ASN A 157 -13.81 -1.77 -17.85
N THR A 158 -13.77 -1.31 -16.59
CA THR A 158 -13.40 0.07 -16.22
C THR A 158 -12.24 0.13 -15.23
N LEU A 159 -12.12 -0.88 -14.36
CA LEU A 159 -11.14 -0.99 -13.28
C LEU A 159 -9.72 -1.17 -13.82
N ASP A 160 -8.80 -0.24 -13.59
CA ASP A 160 -7.41 -0.35 -14.10
C ASP A 160 -6.47 -1.04 -13.12
N PHE A 161 -6.81 -1.05 -11.82
CA PHE A 161 -6.11 -1.78 -10.76
C PHE A 161 -7.07 -2.17 -9.63
N VAL A 162 -6.80 -3.29 -8.95
CA VAL A 162 -7.52 -3.71 -7.74
C VAL A 162 -6.66 -3.37 -6.53
N SER A 163 -7.26 -2.76 -5.51
CA SER A 163 -6.55 -2.45 -4.27
C SER A 163 -7.20 -3.04 -3.03
N TYR A 164 -6.37 -3.38 -2.04
CA TYR A 164 -6.78 -4.13 -0.85
C TYR A 164 -5.76 -4.00 0.29
N HIS A 165 -6.25 -4.24 1.50
CA HIS A 165 -5.52 -3.99 2.73
C HIS A 165 -5.30 -5.25 3.58
N SER A 166 -4.30 -5.24 4.46
CA SER A 166 -4.06 -6.34 5.40
C SER A 166 -3.60 -5.90 6.79
N TYR A 167 -4.35 -6.33 7.80
CA TYR A 167 -3.99 -6.16 9.21
C TYR A 167 -4.52 -7.33 10.03
N HIS A 168 -3.61 -8.07 10.68
CA HIS A 168 -3.97 -9.45 11.02
C HIS A 168 -3.67 -9.89 12.42
N LEU A 169 -2.81 -9.14 13.12
CA LEU A 169 -2.55 -9.41 14.50
C LEU A 169 -3.42 -8.51 15.37
N SER A 170 -3.74 -9.02 16.55
CA SER A 170 -4.48 -8.30 17.57
C SER A 170 -3.75 -8.48 18.91
N GLY A 171 -4.03 -7.58 19.86
CA GLY A 171 -3.30 -7.54 21.13
C GLY A 171 -1.83 -7.14 20.93
N ASP A 172 -0.98 -7.69 21.80
CA ASP A 172 0.46 -7.40 21.84
C ASP A 172 1.25 -8.72 21.68
N PRO A 173 1.30 -9.29 20.46
CA PRO A 173 1.98 -10.55 20.20
C PRO A 173 3.49 -10.45 20.38
N SER A 174 4.15 -11.60 20.62
CA SER A 174 5.62 -11.68 20.64
C SER A 174 6.21 -11.45 19.24
N ALA A 175 7.50 -11.10 19.16
CA ALA A 175 8.21 -10.94 17.89
C ALA A 175 8.13 -12.20 17.03
N GLN A 176 8.36 -13.39 17.60
CA GLN A 176 8.21 -14.65 16.85
C GLN A 176 6.79 -14.86 16.30
N THR A 177 5.76 -14.53 17.09
CA THR A 177 4.37 -14.62 16.62
C THR A 177 4.12 -13.67 15.44
N ILE A 178 4.69 -12.47 15.49
CA ILE A 178 4.64 -11.50 14.37
C ILE A 178 5.31 -12.09 13.13
N PHE A 179 6.51 -12.65 13.27
CA PHE A 179 7.29 -13.19 12.15
C PHE A 179 6.62 -14.41 11.49
N ASP A 180 6.08 -15.32 12.31
CA ASP A 180 5.38 -16.52 11.84
C ASP A 180 4.11 -16.15 11.04
N ASN A 181 3.51 -15.01 11.36
CA ASN A 181 2.30 -14.49 10.74
C ASN A 181 2.58 -13.26 9.86
N ALA A 182 3.76 -13.12 9.24
CA ALA A 182 4.05 -11.98 8.37
C ALA A 182 3.87 -12.28 6.87
N GLY A 183 3.74 -13.55 6.46
CA GLY A 183 3.65 -13.94 5.05
C GLY A 183 2.22 -13.93 4.49
N TRP A 184 1.72 -12.77 4.07
CA TRP A 184 0.34 -12.59 3.58
C TRP A 184 0.19 -12.42 2.08
N GLY A 185 1.18 -12.85 1.30
CA GLY A 185 1.09 -12.87 -0.15
C GLY A 185 -0.16 -13.59 -0.68
N TRP A 186 -0.67 -14.58 0.03
CA TRP A 186 -1.90 -15.29 -0.33
C TRP A 186 -3.14 -14.39 -0.47
N VAL A 187 -3.17 -13.21 0.17
CA VAL A 187 -4.25 -12.23 -0.05
C VAL A 187 -4.26 -11.77 -1.51
N THR A 188 -3.07 -11.53 -2.07
CA THR A 188 -2.90 -11.24 -3.49
C THR A 188 -3.34 -12.41 -4.36
N ASP A 189 -3.01 -13.65 -3.96
CA ASP A 189 -3.46 -14.84 -4.70
C ASP A 189 -4.99 -14.92 -4.75
N ILE A 190 -5.69 -14.58 -3.65
CA ILE A 190 -7.17 -14.52 -3.63
C ILE A 190 -7.67 -13.47 -4.63
N MET A 191 -7.15 -12.25 -4.58
CA MET A 191 -7.59 -11.17 -5.48
C MET A 191 -7.36 -11.54 -6.95
N ARG A 192 -6.20 -12.13 -7.26
CA ARG A 192 -5.86 -12.58 -8.61
C ARG A 192 -6.74 -13.71 -9.10
N ALA A 193 -6.98 -14.71 -8.24
CA ALA A 193 -7.85 -15.83 -8.56
C ALA A 193 -9.30 -15.35 -8.80
N GLU A 194 -9.77 -14.39 -8.00
CA GLU A 194 -11.11 -13.85 -8.17
C GLU A 194 -11.24 -13.04 -9.46
N TRP A 195 -10.29 -12.15 -9.75
CA TRP A 195 -10.30 -11.40 -11.00
C TRP A 195 -10.34 -12.29 -12.24
N ALA A 196 -9.59 -13.39 -12.22
CA ALA A 196 -9.57 -14.38 -13.31
C ALA A 196 -10.92 -15.07 -13.56
N ASN A 197 -11.84 -15.05 -12.60
CA ASN A 197 -13.22 -15.55 -12.79
C ASN A 197 -14.09 -14.58 -13.61
N HIS A 198 -13.72 -13.29 -13.66
CA HIS A 198 -14.54 -12.22 -14.24
C HIS A 198 -13.96 -11.66 -15.54
N SER A 199 -12.64 -11.67 -15.68
CA SER A 199 -11.94 -11.01 -16.79
C SER A 199 -10.64 -11.71 -17.16
N ALA A 200 -10.32 -11.67 -18.45
CA ALA A 200 -9.02 -12.11 -18.98
C ALA A 200 -8.04 -10.95 -19.20
N ARG A 201 -8.46 -9.71 -18.87
CA ARG A 201 -7.60 -8.52 -19.01
C ARG A 201 -6.55 -8.53 -17.89
N ASP A 202 -5.30 -8.26 -18.26
CA ASP A 202 -4.25 -8.02 -17.26
C ASP A 202 -4.58 -6.75 -16.48
N ILE A 203 -4.43 -6.84 -15.16
CA ILE A 203 -4.71 -5.77 -14.22
C ILE A 203 -3.64 -5.76 -13.13
N GLU A 204 -3.39 -4.59 -12.55
CA GLU A 204 -2.46 -4.47 -11.44
C GLU A 204 -3.14 -4.78 -10.10
N PHE A 205 -2.37 -5.33 -9.16
CA PHE A 205 -2.78 -5.68 -7.82
C PHE A 205 -2.00 -4.84 -6.80
N HIS A 206 -2.70 -3.91 -6.17
CA HIS A 206 -2.16 -2.93 -5.25
C HIS A 206 -2.45 -3.34 -3.80
N HIS A 207 -1.48 -3.98 -3.16
CA HIS A 207 -1.55 -4.22 -1.72
C HIS A 207 -1.09 -2.97 -0.96
N ASN A 208 -1.94 -1.96 -0.98
CA ASN A 208 -1.57 -0.56 -0.72
C ASN A 208 -1.95 -0.05 0.67
N GLU A 209 -2.23 -0.98 1.58
CA GLU A 209 -2.24 -0.68 3.00
C GLU A 209 -2.00 -1.95 3.83
N PHE A 210 -0.90 -1.99 4.57
CA PHE A 210 -0.66 -3.09 5.51
C PHE A 210 0.19 -2.67 6.71
N ASN A 211 -0.04 -3.34 7.84
CA ASN A 211 0.86 -3.33 8.99
C ASN A 211 0.57 -4.58 9.87
N ILE A 212 1.32 -4.73 10.96
CA ILE A 212 1.18 -5.78 11.97
C ILE A 212 -0.28 -5.86 12.46
N LYS A 213 -0.88 -4.72 12.82
CA LYS A 213 -2.26 -4.62 13.32
C LYS A 213 -2.89 -3.28 12.95
N ALA A 214 -4.23 -3.25 12.91
CA ALA A 214 -5.00 -2.06 12.52
C ALA A 214 -5.20 -1.04 13.66
N THR A 215 -4.87 -1.40 14.91
CA THR A 215 -5.11 -0.53 16.06
C THR A 215 -3.90 0.34 16.39
N GLY A 216 -4.10 1.66 16.29
CA GLY A 216 -3.11 2.70 16.55
C GLY A 216 -2.88 2.90 18.03
N SER A 217 -2.31 1.90 18.69
CA SER A 217 -1.89 1.99 20.08
C SER A 217 -0.37 2.05 20.18
N SER A 218 0.13 2.49 21.33
CA SER A 218 1.55 2.42 21.69
C SER A 218 1.98 0.95 21.78
N PHE A 219 2.32 0.36 20.63
CA PHE A 219 2.82 -0.99 20.50
C PHE A 219 4.19 -0.91 19.84
N GLU A 220 5.21 -0.95 20.70
CA GLU A 220 6.61 -0.69 20.35
C GLU A 220 7.11 -1.50 19.14
N PRO A 221 6.71 -2.78 18.94
CA PRO A 221 7.11 -3.56 17.77
C PRO A 221 6.70 -2.99 16.40
N MET A 222 5.76 -2.04 16.31
CA MET A 222 5.43 -1.37 15.04
C MET A 222 6.44 -0.29 14.63
N THR A 223 7.33 0.11 15.54
CA THR A 223 8.27 1.23 15.35
C THR A 223 9.76 0.85 15.38
N ASN A 224 10.08 -0.43 15.66
CA ASN A 224 11.45 -0.91 15.83
C ASN A 224 11.84 -1.96 14.75
N GLU A 225 12.91 -2.72 15.01
CA GLU A 225 13.44 -3.75 14.11
C GLU A 225 12.46 -4.92 13.87
N VAL A 226 11.52 -5.18 14.78
CA VAL A 226 10.45 -6.18 14.59
C VAL A 226 9.54 -5.77 13.43
N SER A 227 9.16 -4.50 13.36
CA SER A 227 8.39 -3.93 12.24
C SER A 227 9.14 -4.08 10.92
N MET A 228 10.45 -3.84 10.92
CA MET A 228 11.29 -3.99 9.73
C MET A 228 11.31 -5.44 9.23
N VAL A 229 11.44 -6.43 10.13
CA VAL A 229 11.42 -7.84 9.75
C VAL A 229 10.02 -8.25 9.27
N PHE A 230 8.95 -7.77 9.92
CA PHE A 230 7.58 -7.98 9.46
C PHE A 230 7.37 -7.43 8.04
N ASP A 231 7.72 -6.16 7.81
CA ASP A 231 7.60 -5.49 6.52
C ASP A 231 8.36 -6.27 5.43
N ALA A 232 9.60 -6.71 5.71
CA ALA A 232 10.39 -7.50 4.78
C ALA A 232 9.69 -8.83 4.41
N LEU A 233 9.22 -9.57 5.41
CA LEU A 233 8.52 -10.84 5.20
C LEU A 233 7.21 -10.65 4.41
N MET A 234 6.49 -9.56 4.70
CA MET A 234 5.25 -9.23 4.04
C MET A 234 5.48 -8.89 2.56
N ILE A 235 6.40 -7.97 2.29
CA ILE A 235 6.81 -7.57 0.93
C ILE A 235 7.26 -8.79 0.13
N MET A 236 8.18 -9.61 0.68
CA MET A 236 8.66 -10.80 -0.01
C MET A 236 7.54 -11.76 -0.38
N SER A 237 6.58 -11.98 0.52
CA SER A 237 5.45 -12.86 0.24
C SER A 237 4.51 -12.28 -0.82
N SER A 238 4.23 -10.97 -0.77
CA SER A 238 3.31 -10.30 -1.71
C SER A 238 3.90 -10.20 -3.11
N MET A 239 5.19 -9.86 -3.24
CA MET A 239 5.89 -9.85 -4.52
C MET A 239 5.88 -11.25 -5.18
N ARG A 240 6.11 -12.31 -4.40
CA ARG A 240 6.02 -13.70 -4.90
C ARG A 240 4.62 -14.08 -5.39
N SER A 241 3.59 -13.44 -4.86
CA SER A 241 2.19 -13.70 -5.20
C SER A 241 1.69 -12.82 -6.36
N GLY A 242 2.54 -11.89 -6.83
CA GLY A 242 2.27 -11.02 -7.97
C GLY A 242 1.58 -9.72 -7.60
N ALA A 243 1.87 -9.14 -6.43
CA ALA A 243 1.47 -7.77 -6.13
C ALA A 243 2.38 -6.80 -6.90
N ASP A 244 1.78 -5.81 -7.56
CA ASP A 244 2.49 -4.79 -8.35
C ASP A 244 2.90 -3.59 -7.50
N VAL A 245 2.06 -3.25 -6.51
CA VAL A 245 2.27 -2.13 -5.59
C VAL A 245 2.13 -2.60 -4.15
N LEU A 246 3.01 -2.11 -3.28
CA LEU A 246 3.06 -2.41 -1.86
C LEU A 246 3.28 -1.11 -1.07
N ASP A 247 2.23 -0.64 -0.39
CA ASP A 247 2.31 0.55 0.47
C ASP A 247 1.98 0.15 1.91
N ALA A 248 2.97 0.26 2.81
CA ALA A 248 2.74 0.02 4.23
C ALA A 248 2.11 1.24 4.89
N TRP A 249 1.11 1.00 5.73
CA TRP A 249 0.58 2.05 6.59
C TRP A 249 1.54 2.29 7.75
N ASN A 250 2.01 3.50 8.05
CA ASN A 250 2.08 4.67 7.18
C ASN A 250 3.50 5.25 7.22
N GLU A 251 3.71 6.36 6.52
CA GLU A 251 5.01 7.02 6.44
C GLU A 251 5.36 7.70 7.76
N SER A 252 4.47 8.51 8.32
CA SER A 252 4.79 9.42 9.42
C SER A 252 3.65 9.52 10.45
N ASP A 253 3.74 8.77 11.54
CA ASP A 253 2.85 8.89 12.69
C ASP A 253 3.50 8.41 14.02
N GLY A 254 2.72 8.37 15.10
CA GLY A 254 3.19 7.96 16.43
C GLY A 254 3.20 6.44 16.66
N TRP A 255 2.75 5.63 15.71
CA TRP A 255 2.41 4.21 15.91
C TRP A 255 2.96 3.30 14.80
N TYR A 256 2.61 3.56 13.55
CA TYR A 256 2.94 2.78 12.37
C TYR A 256 4.11 3.33 11.55
N GLY A 257 4.30 4.65 11.65
CA GLY A 257 5.17 5.49 10.84
C GLY A 257 6.54 4.89 10.63
N LYS A 258 7.04 4.94 9.39
CA LYS A 258 8.45 4.60 9.10
C LYS A 258 9.40 5.75 9.47
N ILE A 259 8.87 6.95 9.65
CA ILE A 259 9.49 8.09 10.31
C ILE A 259 8.60 8.56 11.48
N GLY A 260 9.19 9.24 12.46
CA GLY A 260 8.41 9.81 13.57
C GLY A 260 7.57 11.03 13.16
N ASN A 261 6.70 11.50 14.06
CA ASN A 261 5.56 12.35 13.71
C ASN A 261 5.60 13.78 14.25
N THR A 262 6.72 14.20 14.83
CA THR A 262 6.90 15.58 15.27
C THR A 262 8.01 16.22 14.47
N TYR A 263 7.96 17.55 14.32
CA TYR A 263 9.02 18.29 13.63
C TYR A 263 10.40 18.07 14.26
N SER A 264 10.46 17.81 15.57
CA SER A 264 11.67 17.43 16.31
C SER A 264 12.06 15.95 16.20
N ASP A 265 11.18 15.11 15.65
CA ASP A 265 11.29 13.64 15.65
C ASP A 265 10.89 13.04 14.29
N TYR A 266 11.17 13.70 13.16
CA TYR A 266 11.20 13.02 11.85
C TYR A 266 12.39 12.04 11.74
N ALA A 267 12.77 11.44 12.87
CA ALA A 267 13.80 10.44 12.96
C ALA A 267 13.35 9.21 12.18
N ARG A 268 14.30 8.66 11.44
CA ARG A 268 14.11 7.42 10.69
C ARG A 268 13.96 6.26 11.65
N ARG A 269 12.87 5.50 11.51
CA ARG A 269 12.69 4.20 12.18
C ARG A 269 13.27 3.06 11.32
N PRO A 270 13.56 1.88 11.89
CA PRO A 270 14.23 0.78 11.19
C PRO A 270 13.61 0.44 9.81
N SER A 271 12.29 0.33 9.73
CA SER A 271 11.60 0.06 8.46
C SER A 271 11.92 1.07 7.35
N SER A 272 12.15 2.36 7.65
CA SER A 272 12.50 3.34 6.61
C SER A 272 13.80 2.99 5.87
N TYR A 273 14.74 2.31 6.53
CA TYR A 273 15.98 1.85 5.90
C TYR A 273 15.71 0.66 4.98
N LEU A 274 14.80 -0.24 5.36
CA LEU A 274 14.35 -1.32 4.48
C LEU A 274 13.72 -0.75 3.20
N TYR A 275 12.72 0.13 3.31
CA TYR A 275 12.06 0.73 2.15
C TYR A 275 13.03 1.52 1.26
N GLU A 276 13.94 2.31 1.85
CA GLU A 276 14.97 3.01 1.07
C GLU A 276 15.83 2.02 0.27
N ASN A 277 16.28 0.92 0.90
CA ASN A 277 17.11 -0.07 0.23
C ASN A 277 16.35 -0.84 -0.86
N LEU A 278 15.10 -1.21 -0.62
CA LEU A 278 14.26 -1.88 -1.62
C LEU A 278 13.99 -0.97 -2.81
N ASN A 279 13.63 0.29 -2.55
CA ASN A 279 13.38 1.27 -3.60
C ASN A 279 14.63 1.59 -4.43
N LYS A 280 15.81 1.59 -3.82
CA LYS A 280 17.07 1.85 -4.55
C LYS A 280 17.61 0.64 -5.31
N ASN A 281 17.39 -0.57 -4.79
CA ASN A 281 18.13 -1.74 -5.26
C ASN A 281 17.26 -2.82 -5.89
N MET A 282 15.96 -2.88 -5.60
CA MET A 282 15.09 -4.00 -6.02
C MET A 282 13.88 -3.61 -6.87
N MET A 283 13.47 -2.34 -6.93
CA MET A 283 12.29 -1.93 -7.73
C MET A 283 12.45 -2.12 -9.23
N ASP A 284 13.67 -2.04 -9.78
CA ASP A 284 13.89 -2.26 -11.21
C ASP A 284 14.06 -3.75 -11.54
N ALA A 285 13.79 -4.66 -10.61
CA ALA A 285 13.95 -6.08 -10.89
C ALA A 285 12.84 -6.59 -11.80
N SER A 286 13.21 -6.98 -13.02
CA SER A 286 12.26 -7.48 -14.03
C SER A 286 11.70 -8.85 -13.68
N ASP A 287 12.45 -9.64 -12.90
CA ASP A 287 12.13 -11.04 -12.66
C ASP A 287 12.40 -11.44 -11.21
N ILE A 288 11.37 -11.91 -10.50
CA ILE A 288 11.53 -12.68 -9.28
C ILE A 288 11.99 -14.08 -9.67
N VAL A 289 13.13 -14.51 -9.13
CA VAL A 289 13.75 -15.78 -9.45
C VAL A 289 13.29 -16.84 -8.46
N ASN A 290 13.00 -18.04 -8.96
CA ASN A 290 12.71 -19.19 -8.12
C ASN A 290 13.90 -19.47 -7.18
N SER A 291 13.63 -19.43 -5.88
CA SER A 291 14.58 -19.72 -4.82
C SER A 291 13.98 -20.69 -3.82
N SER A 292 14.84 -21.38 -3.07
CA SER A 292 14.40 -22.25 -1.98
C SER A 292 15.43 -22.27 -0.86
N SER A 293 14.95 -22.35 0.37
CA SER A 293 15.74 -22.52 1.58
C SER A 293 15.41 -23.84 2.27
N ASN A 294 16.42 -24.59 2.71
CA ASN A 294 16.26 -25.80 3.53
C ASN A 294 15.80 -25.50 4.98
N GLY A 295 15.67 -24.21 5.34
CA GLY A 295 15.24 -23.73 6.65
C GLY A 295 14.24 -22.59 6.53
N SER A 296 13.26 -22.71 5.62
CA SER A 296 12.27 -21.67 5.31
C SER A 296 11.39 -21.24 6.49
N SER A 297 11.34 -22.03 7.57
CA SER A 297 10.72 -21.64 8.83
C SER A 297 11.51 -20.59 9.62
N LYS A 298 12.79 -20.37 9.29
CA LYS A 298 13.68 -19.44 10.00
C LYS A 298 14.28 -18.37 9.10
N ILE A 299 14.55 -18.70 7.84
CA ILE A 299 15.14 -17.78 6.86
C ILE A 299 14.23 -17.74 5.65
N VAL A 300 13.83 -16.53 5.28
CA VAL A 300 13.06 -16.27 4.06
C VAL A 300 13.90 -15.40 3.15
N GLU A 301 14.02 -15.80 1.91
CA GLU A 301 14.77 -15.09 0.88
C GLU A 301 13.86 -14.60 -0.26
N LEU A 302 14.20 -13.49 -0.89
CA LEU A 302 13.64 -13.08 -2.18
C LEU A 302 14.80 -12.76 -3.08
N ILE A 303 14.86 -13.45 -4.21
CA ILE A 303 15.90 -13.23 -5.21
C ILE A 303 15.24 -12.60 -6.42
N SER A 304 15.81 -11.51 -6.88
CA SER A 304 15.36 -10.81 -8.08
C SER A 304 16.54 -10.58 -9.02
N LYS A 305 16.23 -10.46 -10.31
CA LYS A 305 17.23 -10.27 -11.35
C LYS A 305 16.85 -9.10 -12.25
N ASN A 306 17.82 -8.27 -12.56
CA ASN A 306 17.74 -7.26 -13.62
C ASN A 306 19.01 -7.37 -14.49
N GLY A 307 18.85 -7.91 -15.70
CA GLY A 307 19.98 -8.17 -16.59
C GLY A 307 21.03 -9.10 -15.97
N SER A 308 22.23 -8.59 -15.72
CA SER A 308 23.31 -9.34 -15.05
C SER A 308 23.34 -9.17 -13.53
N THR A 309 22.56 -8.25 -12.98
CA THR A 309 22.54 -7.96 -11.55
C THR A 309 21.56 -8.89 -10.85
N VAL A 310 22.01 -9.53 -9.77
CA VAL A 310 21.15 -10.32 -8.87
C VAL A 310 21.06 -9.58 -7.56
N GLN A 311 19.83 -9.34 -7.10
CA GLN A 311 19.57 -8.79 -5.78
C GLN A 311 18.97 -9.87 -4.89
N ILE A 312 19.36 -9.86 -3.63
CA ILE A 312 18.94 -10.85 -2.64
C ILE A 312 18.48 -10.10 -1.40
N LEU A 313 17.20 -10.20 -1.07
CA LEU A 313 16.66 -9.84 0.22
C LEU A 313 16.57 -11.09 1.09
N ILE A 314 16.96 -10.97 2.35
CA ILE A 314 16.95 -12.06 3.32
C ILE A 314 16.42 -11.53 4.62
N ALA A 315 15.40 -12.20 5.16
CA ALA A 315 14.90 -11.93 6.49
C ALA A 315 15.15 -13.15 7.39
N ASN A 316 15.66 -12.86 8.58
CA ASN A 316 15.61 -13.78 9.69
C ASN A 316 14.21 -13.74 10.30
N ARG A 317 13.41 -14.80 10.07
CA ARG A 317 12.08 -15.02 10.65
C ARG A 317 12.16 -15.59 12.07
N SER A 318 13.33 -15.73 12.66
CA SER A 318 13.52 -16.27 14.00
C SER A 318 14.08 -15.23 14.97
N GLU A 319 13.66 -15.31 16.24
CA GLU A 319 14.31 -14.58 17.34
C GLU A 319 15.75 -15.05 17.61
N ALA A 320 16.17 -16.21 17.10
CA ALA A 320 17.54 -16.70 17.22
C ALA A 320 18.40 -16.27 16.04
N THR A 321 19.68 -16.00 16.28
CA THR A 321 20.68 -15.83 15.22
C THR A 321 20.69 -17.04 14.28
N GLN A 322 20.73 -16.76 12.97
CA GLN A 322 20.82 -17.75 11.92
C GLN A 322 22.11 -17.54 11.12
N THR A 323 22.74 -18.64 10.71
CA THR A 323 23.84 -18.61 9.73
C THR A 323 23.32 -19.13 8.40
N VAL A 324 23.50 -18.35 7.34
CA VAL A 324 23.06 -18.70 5.99
C VAL A 324 24.27 -18.93 5.11
N THR A 325 24.20 -19.95 4.25
CA THR A 325 25.21 -20.21 3.22
C THR A 325 24.51 -20.19 1.86
N PHE A 326 25.00 -19.36 0.93
CA PHE A 326 24.44 -19.28 -0.42
C PHE A 326 25.11 -20.31 -1.32
N THR A 327 24.28 -21.01 -2.08
CA THR A 327 24.73 -21.82 -3.21
C THR A 327 24.06 -21.26 -4.45
N PHE A 328 24.86 -20.81 -5.40
CA PHE A 328 24.36 -20.24 -6.65
C PHE A 328 24.52 -21.25 -7.78
N ASN A 329 23.41 -21.61 -8.43
CA ASN A 329 23.43 -22.42 -9.63
C ASN A 329 23.46 -21.49 -10.85
N ASN A 330 24.41 -21.68 -11.76
CA ASN A 330 24.53 -20.92 -13.03
C ASN A 330 24.75 -19.40 -12.86
N LEU A 331 25.36 -18.98 -11.75
CA LEU A 331 25.81 -17.61 -11.51
C LEU A 331 27.32 -17.65 -11.25
N THR A 332 28.09 -17.01 -12.12
CA THR A 332 29.51 -16.79 -11.87
C THR A 332 29.64 -15.60 -10.94
N VAL A 333 29.75 -15.87 -9.63
CA VAL A 333 30.04 -14.84 -8.63
C VAL A 333 31.55 -14.64 -8.62
N ASP A 334 32.00 -13.45 -9.02
CA ASP A 334 33.41 -13.09 -8.96
C ASP A 334 33.78 -12.87 -7.48
N GLY A 335 34.47 -13.84 -6.87
CA GLY A 335 34.84 -13.82 -5.46
C GLY A 335 33.88 -14.56 -4.53
N SER A 336 34.43 -15.48 -3.73
CA SER A 336 33.75 -16.25 -2.69
C SER A 336 33.22 -15.33 -1.58
N THR A 337 32.02 -14.77 -1.77
CA THR A 337 31.39 -13.94 -0.75
C THR A 337 30.56 -14.85 0.17
N SER A 338 31.20 -15.39 1.21
CA SER A 338 30.47 -15.91 2.37
C SER A 338 29.84 -14.71 3.09
N VAL A 339 28.53 -14.54 3.00
CA VAL A 339 27.81 -13.53 3.81
C VAL A 339 27.40 -14.19 5.13
N THR A 340 28.18 -13.96 6.18
CA THR A 340 27.73 -14.27 7.54
C THR A 340 26.81 -13.14 7.99
N ILE A 341 25.51 -13.43 8.14
CA ILE A 341 24.58 -12.52 8.80
C ILE A 341 24.79 -12.71 10.31
N ASN A 342 25.57 -11.82 10.92
CA ASN A 342 25.68 -11.76 12.37
C ASN A 342 24.48 -10.98 12.91
N GLU A 343 23.93 -11.39 14.06
CA GLU A 343 23.25 -10.43 14.93
C GLU A 343 24.19 -9.24 15.10
N SER A 344 23.75 -8.03 14.75
CA SER A 344 24.12 -6.93 15.63
C SER A 344 23.51 -7.32 16.96
N THR A 345 24.34 -7.67 17.94
CA THR A 345 23.89 -7.75 19.33
C THR A 345 22.94 -6.59 19.58
N LEU A 346 21.70 -6.90 19.97
CA LEU A 346 20.67 -5.98 20.46
C LEU A 346 21.12 -5.35 21.80
N ALA A 347 22.33 -4.81 21.82
CA ALA A 347 23.04 -4.18 22.90
C ALA A 347 24.06 -3.22 22.29
N GLY A 348 23.55 -2.13 21.71
CA GLY A 348 24.38 -1.07 21.16
C GLY A 348 23.61 -0.30 20.12
N ALA A 349 23.20 0.92 20.49
CA ALA A 349 22.75 1.93 19.55
C ALA A 349 23.57 1.87 18.26
N LEU A 350 22.91 1.92 17.10
CA LEU A 350 23.52 2.47 15.90
C LEU A 350 24.13 3.81 16.33
N THR A 351 25.45 3.85 16.51
CA THR A 351 26.14 5.08 16.87
C THR A 351 26.03 5.97 15.66
N HIS A 352 25.15 6.97 15.78
CA HIS A 352 25.00 8.04 14.81
C HIS A 352 26.37 8.60 14.44
N PRO A 353 26.73 8.73 13.15
CA PRO A 353 27.65 9.80 12.79
C PRO A 353 26.99 11.11 13.25
N ALA A 354 27.69 11.84 14.12
CA ALA A 354 27.23 13.12 14.60
C ALA A 354 26.83 14.02 13.41
N PRO A 355 25.72 14.77 13.52
CA PRO A 355 25.27 15.64 12.45
C PRO A 355 26.38 16.66 12.13
N ARG A 356 26.68 16.81 10.83
CA ARG A 356 27.37 17.99 10.32
C ARG A 356 26.37 19.10 10.09
#